data_AF-A0A962P085-F1
#
_entry.id   AF-A0A962P085-F1
#
_cell.length_a   1.000
_cell.length_b   1.000
_cell.length_c   1.000
_cell.angle_alpha   90.00
_cell.angle_beta   90.00
_cell.angle_gamma   90.00
#
_symmetry.space_group_name_H-M   'P 1'
#
loop_
_entity.id
_entity.type
_entity.pdbx_description
1 polymer ?
#
loop_
_entity_poly.entity_id
_entity_poly.type
_entity_poly.pdbx_seq_one_letter_code
_entity_poly.pdbx_strand_id
1 'polypeptide(L)' 'MTSFLSDAWFDKVAELTAAAGDLNLPPALAGIVLNLVVTGTENGNVEMAINGGKLEKGLNANASTKLTLNT' A
#
# COMPACT_ATOMS: atom_id res chain seq x y z
N MET A 1 18.20 4.79 6.57
CA MET A 1 16.98 4.77 5.72
C MET A 1 16.22 3.51 6.08
N THR A 2 14.91 3.62 6.26
CA THR A 2 14.07 2.44 6.48
C THR A 2 13.99 1.63 5.17
N SER A 3 14.17 0.31 5.24
CA SER A 3 14.16 -0.56 4.05
C SER A 3 12.78 -0.56 3.38
N PHE A 4 12.73 -0.43 2.07
CA PHE A 4 11.48 -0.45 1.31
C PHE A 4 10.69 -1.73 1.59
N LEU A 5 9.37 -1.63 1.79
CA LEU A 5 8.47 -2.74 2.13
C LEU A 5 8.72 -3.44 3.48
N SER A 6 9.61 -2.92 4.32
CA SER A 6 9.75 -3.39 5.71
C SER A 6 8.62 -2.89 6.61
N ASP A 7 8.45 -3.51 7.77
CA ASP A 7 7.45 -3.07 8.76
C ASP A 7 7.64 -1.61 9.17
N ALA A 8 8.87 -1.21 9.45
CA ALA A 8 9.21 0.17 9.76
C ALA A 8 8.88 1.15 8.61
N TRP A 9 8.82 0.66 7.36
CA TRP A 9 8.43 1.49 6.21
C TRP A 9 6.93 1.73 6.23
N PHE A 10 6.15 0.68 6.45
CA PHE A 10 4.70 0.79 6.61
C PHE A 10 4.32 1.66 7.80
N ASP A 11 5.04 1.56 8.92
CA ASP A 11 4.84 2.44 10.09
C ASP A 11 5.02 3.91 9.69
N LYS A 12 6.06 4.22 8.92
CA LYS A 12 6.31 5.59 8.44
C LYS A 12 5.26 6.05 7.42
N VAL A 13 4.81 5.17 6.54
CA VAL A 13 3.72 5.45 5.59
C VAL A 13 2.42 5.76 6.33
N ALA A 14 2.09 4.99 7.36
CA ALA A 14 0.92 5.22 8.19
C ALA A 14 1.00 6.57 8.92
N GLU A 15 2.17 6.90 9.50
CA GLU A 15 2.43 8.20 10.13
C GLU A 15 2.20 9.36 9.16
N LEU A 16 2.79 9.29 7.96
CA LEU A 16 2.66 10.33 6.94
C LEU A 16 1.23 10.45 6.40
N THR A 17 0.55 9.32 6.23
CA THR A 17 -0.85 9.29 5.78
C THR A 17 -1.77 9.92 6.82
N ALA A 18 -1.55 9.64 8.10
CA ALA A 18 -2.30 10.25 9.20
C ALA A 18 -2.02 11.76 9.30
N ALA A 19 -0.77 12.18 9.12
CA ALA A 19 -0.38 13.59 9.13
C ALA A 19 -0.95 14.37 7.94
N ALA A 20 -1.06 13.75 6.76
CA ALA A 20 -1.65 14.35 5.57
C ALA A 20 -3.18 14.47 5.66
N GLY A 21 -3.83 13.65 6.49
CA GLY A 21 -5.28 13.67 6.69
C GLY A 21 -6.04 13.23 5.43
N ASP A 22 -6.96 14.08 4.96
CA ASP A 22 -7.70 13.82 3.73
C ASP A 22 -6.85 14.17 2.50
N LEU A 23 -6.38 13.13 1.81
CA LEU A 23 -5.75 13.26 0.51
C LEU A 23 -6.88 13.70 -0.43
N ASN A 24 -7.00 15.00 -0.69
CA ASN A 24 -7.99 15.61 -1.59
C ASN A 24 -7.76 15.15 -3.04
N LEU A 25 -8.00 13.87 -3.29
CA LEU A 25 -7.73 13.19 -4.53
C LEU A 25 -8.93 13.32 -5.47
N PRO A 26 -8.68 13.37 -6.80
CA PRO A 26 -9.76 13.24 -7.76
C PRO A 26 -10.63 12.00 -7.46
N PRO A 27 -11.97 12.08 -7.64
CA PRO A 27 -12.88 10.97 -7.34
C PRO A 27 -12.49 9.64 -8.01
N ALA A 28 -11.94 9.73 -9.22
CA ALA A 28 -11.45 8.58 -9.97
C ALA A 28 -10.33 7.81 -9.25
N LEU A 29 -9.52 8.48 -8.42
CA LEU A 29 -8.44 7.87 -7.65
C LEU A 29 -8.90 7.48 -6.24
N ALA A 30 -9.82 8.25 -5.64
CA ALA A 30 -10.38 7.95 -4.32
C ALA A 30 -11.19 6.63 -4.30
N GLY A 31 -11.79 6.25 -5.43
CA GLY A 31 -12.52 4.97 -5.55
C GLY A 31 -11.64 3.74 -5.83
N ILE A 32 -10.33 3.90 -5.99
CA ILE A 32 -9.44 2.80 -6.36
C ILE A 32 -9.07 1.99 -5.10
N VAL A 33 -9.40 0.70 -5.13
CA VAL A 33 -8.93 -0.29 -4.15
C VAL A 33 -8.22 -1.42 -4.89
N LEU A 34 -6.92 -1.55 -4.68
CA LEU A 34 -6.05 -2.52 -5.38
C LEU A 34 -5.19 -3.27 -4.38
N ASN A 35 -5.03 -4.57 -4.59
CA ASN A 35 -4.08 -5.38 -3.87
C ASN A 35 -2.79 -5.55 -4.68
N LEU A 36 -1.66 -5.54 -3.99
CA LEU A 36 -0.35 -5.85 -4.56
C LEU A 36 0.33 -6.93 -3.71
N VAL A 37 0.96 -7.89 -4.38
CA VAL A 37 1.86 -8.86 -3.79
C VAL A 37 3.21 -8.70 -4.45
N VAL A 38 4.21 -8.25 -3.69
CA VAL A 38 5.59 -8.12 -4.17
C VAL A 38 6.36 -9.37 -3.79
N THR A 39 6.81 -10.12 -4.78
CA THR A 39 7.62 -11.33 -4.61
C THR A 39 9.09 -11.03 -4.85
N GLY A 40 9.98 -11.87 -4.30
CA GLY A 40 11.42 -11.73 -4.52
C GLY A 40 12.10 -10.68 -3.62
N THR A 41 11.38 -10.13 -2.64
CA THR A 41 11.97 -9.17 -1.70
C THR A 41 12.85 -9.87 -0.67
N GLU A 42 13.78 -9.13 -0.07
CA GLU A 42 14.62 -9.60 1.04
C GLU A 42 13.80 -10.07 2.26
N ASN A 43 12.55 -9.60 2.39
CA ASN A 43 11.63 -9.93 3.48
C ASN A 43 10.61 -11.03 3.09
N GLY A 44 10.81 -11.70 1.95
CA GLY A 44 9.86 -12.67 1.40
C GLY A 44 8.77 -12.00 0.56
N ASN A 45 7.61 -12.65 0.45
CA ASN A 45 6.47 -12.04 -0.24
C ASN A 45 5.83 -10.99 0.65
N VAL A 46 5.69 -9.77 0.13
CA VAL A 46 5.05 -8.66 0.85
C VAL A 46 3.69 -8.38 0.25
N GLU A 47 2.67 -8.40 1.08
CA GLU A 47 1.30 -8.04 0.71
C GLU A 47 1.00 -6.60 1.12
N MET A 48 0.36 -5.85 0.24
CA MET A 48 -0.06 -4.48 0.49
C MET A 48 -1.28 -4.10 -0.35
N ALA A 49 -1.90 -2.97 -0.01
CA ALA A 49 -3.03 -2.44 -0.75
C ALA A 49 -2.87 -0.94 -1.03
N ILE A 50 -3.49 -0.49 -2.12
CA ILE A 50 -3.83 0.91 -2.35
C ILE A 50 -5.32 1.05 -2.08
N ASN A 51 -5.70 1.92 -1.15
CA ASN A 51 -7.09 2.17 -0.76
C ASN A 51 -7.36 3.67 -0.80
N GLY A 52 -8.05 4.14 -1.85
CA GLY A 52 -8.31 5.56 -2.04
C GLY A 52 -7.03 6.41 -2.06
N GLY A 53 -5.99 5.90 -2.73
CA GLY A 53 -4.67 6.53 -2.82
C GLY A 53 -3.77 6.38 -1.59
N LYS A 54 -4.22 5.71 -0.53
CA LYS A 54 -3.41 5.40 0.67
C LYS A 54 -2.77 4.03 0.54
N LEU A 55 -1.52 3.91 0.96
CA LEU A 55 -0.79 2.64 0.98
C LEU A 55 -0.99 1.97 2.34
N GLU A 56 -1.45 0.73 2.33
CA GLU A 56 -1.79 -0.06 3.52
C GLU A 56 -1.00 -1.38 3.51
N LYS A 57 -0.56 -1.84 4.68
CA LYS A 57 0.05 -3.17 4.83
C LYS A 57 -1.03 -4.25 4.76
N GLY A 58 -0.77 -5.34 4.05
CA GLY A 58 -1.70 -6.45 3.87
C GLY A 58 -2.70 -6.26 2.73
N LEU A 59 -3.52 -7.28 2.49
CA LEU A 59 -4.53 -7.27 1.44
C LEU A 59 -5.85 -6.65 1.94
N ASN A 60 -6.49 -5.87 1.08
CA ASN A 60 -7.82 -5.33 1.28
C ASN A 60 -8.87 -6.23 0.62
N ALA A 61 -9.87 -6.67 1.38
CA ALA A 61 -10.94 -7.56 0.90
C ALA A 61 -11.86 -6.92 -0.14
N ASN A 62 -11.92 -5.58 -0.17
CA ASN A 62 -12.72 -4.82 -1.13
C ASN A 62 -11.97 -4.56 -2.44
N ALA A 63 -10.69 -4.94 -2.55
CA ALA A 63 -9.95 -4.78 -3.79
C ALA A 63 -10.50 -5.72 -4.87
N SER A 64 -10.91 -5.16 -6.00
CA SER A 64 -11.38 -5.95 -7.16
C SER A 64 -10.24 -6.57 -7.95
N THR A 65 -9.02 -6.05 -7.79
CA THR A 65 -7.85 -6.44 -8.57
C THR A 65 -6.69 -6.74 -7.62
N LYS A 66 -5.95 -7.83 -7.91
CA LYS A 66 -4.70 -8.17 -7.26
C LYS A 66 -3.58 -8.27 -8.29
N LEU A 67 -2.51 -7.50 -8.11
CA LEU A 67 -1.33 -7.50 -8.96
C LEU A 67 -0.19 -8.22 -8.24
N THR A 68 0.50 -9.12 -8.94
CA THR A 68 1.74 -9.71 -8.44
C THR A 68 2.91 -9.06 -9.17
N LEU A 69 3.82 -8.45 -8.41
CA LEU A 69 5.01 -7.77 -8.91
C LEU A 69 6.24 -8.59 -8.49
N ASN A 70 7.14 -8.83 -9.43
CA ASN A 70 8.41 -9.50 -9.14
C ASN A 70 9.54 -8.48 -9.16
N THR A 71 10.41 -8.54 -8.15
CA THR A 71 11.61 -7.70 -8.05
C THR A 71 12.82 -8.37 -8.68
#